data_AF-A0A198Z5P8-F1
#
_entry.id   AF-A0A198Z5P8-F1
#
_cell.length_a   1.000
_cell.length_b   1.000
_cell.length_c   1.000
_cell.angle_alpha   90.00
_cell.angle_beta   90.00
_cell.angle_gamma   90.00
#
_symmetry.space_group_name_H-M   'P 1'
#
loop_
_entity.id
_entity.type
_entity.pdbx_description
1 polymer ?
#
loop_
_entity_poly.entity_id
_entity_poly.type
_entity_poly.pdbx_seq_one_letter_code
_entity_poly.pdbx_strand_id
1 'polypeptide(L)'
;MPGFREVQYYLAGLWLLIRLDPRGFRYLDISERGVNRSFWAMLWCLPPMGISWLWWRQAFLRAMPPEADVDFPFYIRLGLVEVANWFVPLVFAGFLLLAFRMGERFAPVVVSVNWLGVPLSYINGLLLALVFFLPGSVGLVSLLLLAFMLAQVFVLARILRMICHGHALMVGALTLVLLVPSMILSEYLQHFLGIYPA
;
A
#
# COMPACT_ATOMS: atom_id res chain seq x y z
N MET A 1 -11.37 -7.76 -15.00
CA MET A 1 -10.03 -7.80 -14.39
C MET A 1 -8.97 -7.35 -15.39
N PRO A 2 -8.03 -6.47 -15.00
CA PRO A 2 -6.86 -6.12 -15.80
C PRO A 2 -5.94 -7.32 -16.02
N GLY A 3 -5.51 -7.52 -17.27
CA GLY A 3 -4.56 -8.58 -17.62
C GLY A 3 -3.12 -8.22 -17.27
N PHE A 4 -2.22 -9.19 -17.30
CA PHE A 4 -0.80 -8.97 -16.96
C PHE A 4 -0.13 -7.87 -17.78
N ARG A 5 -0.33 -7.86 -19.11
CA ARG A 5 0.22 -6.81 -20.01
C ARG A 5 -0.26 -5.41 -19.66
N GLU A 6 -1.50 -5.31 -19.21
CA GLU A 6 -2.10 -4.04 -18.82
C GLU A 6 -1.52 -3.53 -17.50
N VAL A 7 -1.32 -4.43 -16.53
CA VAL A 7 -0.61 -4.08 -15.29
C VAL A 7 0.83 -3.64 -15.59
N GLN A 8 1.56 -4.37 -16.43
CA GLN A 8 2.90 -3.97 -16.86
C GLN A 8 2.91 -2.57 -17.49
N TYR A 9 1.88 -2.24 -18.28
CA TYR A 9 1.73 -0.93 -18.89
C TYR A 9 1.57 0.17 -17.82
N TYR A 10 0.73 -0.03 -16.80
CA TYR A 10 0.61 0.90 -15.68
C TYR A 10 1.90 1.05 -14.88
N LEU A 11 2.61 -0.05 -14.61
CA LEU A 11 3.88 -0.04 -13.88
C LEU A 11 4.98 0.71 -14.65
N ALA A 12 5.01 0.60 -15.98
CA ALA A 12 5.91 1.40 -16.82
C ALA A 12 5.59 2.91 -16.70
N GLY A 13 4.31 3.26 -16.65
CA GLY A 13 3.85 4.62 -16.37
C GLY A 13 4.36 5.17 -15.03
N LEU A 14 4.17 4.39 -13.96
CA LEU A 14 4.65 4.76 -12.63
C LEU A 14 6.17 4.95 -12.59
N TRP A 15 6.93 4.07 -13.26
CA TRP A 15 8.38 4.21 -13.34
C TRP A 15 8.82 5.53 -13.98
N LEU A 16 8.13 5.96 -15.05
CA LEU A 16 8.36 7.27 -15.65
C LEU A 16 8.03 8.41 -14.68
N LEU A 17 6.91 8.34 -13.96
CA LEU A 17 6.54 9.35 -12.96
C LEU A 17 7.56 9.44 -11.80
N ILE A 18 8.11 8.30 -11.35
CA ILE A 18 9.18 8.25 -10.35
C ILE A 18 10.43 9.00 -10.84
N ARG A 19 10.75 8.85 -12.13
CA ARG A 19 11.82 9.59 -12.81
C ARG A 19 11.49 11.05 -13.10
N LEU A 20 10.30 11.53 -12.71
CA LEU A 20 9.73 12.86 -13.04
C LEU A 20 9.56 13.08 -14.55
N ASP A 21 9.30 12.02 -15.32
CA ASP A 21 8.93 12.13 -16.72
C ASP A 21 7.39 12.22 -16.85
N PRO A 22 6.82 13.35 -17.30
CA PRO A 22 5.38 13.53 -17.42
C PRO A 22 4.74 12.58 -18.45
N ARG A 23 5.53 11.95 -19.33
CA ARG A 23 5.04 10.92 -20.25
C ARG A 23 4.42 9.73 -19.52
N GLY A 24 4.76 9.52 -18.24
CA GLY A 24 4.17 8.49 -17.40
C GLY A 24 2.64 8.57 -17.31
N PHE A 25 2.06 9.76 -17.34
CA PHE A 25 0.60 9.92 -17.31
C PHE A 25 -0.11 9.34 -18.54
N ARG A 26 0.57 9.20 -19.69
CA ARG A 26 -0.01 8.57 -20.89
C ARG A 26 -0.29 7.08 -20.71
N TYR A 27 0.36 6.46 -19.72
CA TYR A 27 0.21 5.05 -19.42
C TYR A 27 -0.89 4.79 -18.41
N LEU A 28 -1.31 5.80 -17.65
CA LEU A 28 -2.31 5.69 -16.61
C LEU A 28 -3.68 6.08 -17.15
N ASP A 29 -4.66 5.19 -17.01
CA ASP A 29 -6.05 5.53 -17.28
C ASP A 29 -6.60 6.33 -16.10
N ILE A 30 -6.65 7.66 -16.23
CA ILE A 30 -7.15 8.60 -15.22
C ILE A 30 -8.64 8.92 -15.38
N SER A 31 -9.35 8.23 -16.29
CA SER A 31 -10.79 8.36 -16.42
C SER A 31 -11.52 7.73 -15.21
N GLU A 32 -12.82 7.97 -15.08
CA GLU A 32 -13.67 7.28 -14.07
C GLU A 32 -13.57 5.75 -14.19
N ARG A 33 -13.50 5.24 -15.43
CA ARG A 33 -13.29 3.82 -15.69
C ARG A 33 -11.93 3.37 -15.15
N GLY A 34 -10.89 4.17 -15.37
CA GLY A 34 -9.54 3.93 -14.88
C GLY A 34 -9.44 3.90 -13.36
N VAL A 35 -10.14 4.82 -12.67
CA VAL A 35 -10.26 4.82 -11.20
C VAL A 35 -10.85 3.50 -10.71
N ASN A 36 -12.02 3.10 -11.21
CA ASN A 36 -12.64 1.83 -10.85
C ASN A 36 -11.74 0.63 -11.18
N ARG A 37 -11.00 0.72 -12.29
CA ARG A 37 -10.10 -0.34 -12.73
C ARG A 37 -8.85 -0.48 -11.86
N SER A 38 -8.37 0.61 -11.28
CA SER A 38 -7.19 0.61 -10.39
C SER A 38 -7.42 -0.16 -9.09
N PHE A 39 -8.65 -0.27 -8.60
CA PHE A 39 -8.98 -1.08 -7.41
C PHE A 39 -8.75 -2.58 -7.62
N TRP A 40 -8.61 -3.06 -8.87
CA TRP A 40 -8.15 -4.43 -9.11
C TRP A 40 -6.72 -4.67 -8.63
N ALA A 41 -5.94 -3.63 -8.35
CA ALA A 41 -4.64 -3.76 -7.69
C ALA A 41 -4.74 -4.53 -6.36
N MET A 42 -5.85 -4.39 -5.60
CA MET A 42 -6.12 -5.19 -4.40
C MET A 42 -6.01 -6.69 -4.67
N LEU A 43 -6.60 -7.15 -5.77
CA LEU A 43 -6.60 -8.57 -6.13
C LEU A 43 -5.23 -9.04 -6.63
N TRP A 44 -4.47 -8.17 -7.30
CA TRP A 44 -3.07 -8.43 -7.63
C TRP A 44 -2.17 -8.52 -6.40
N CYS A 45 -2.55 -7.89 -5.29
CA CYS A 45 -1.83 -7.96 -4.02
C CYS A 45 -2.21 -9.19 -3.17
N LEU A 46 -3.19 -10.02 -3.56
CA LEU A 46 -3.58 -11.20 -2.77
C LEU A 46 -2.42 -12.18 -2.50
N PRO A 47 -1.54 -12.51 -3.47
CA PRO A 47 -0.41 -13.39 -3.19
C PRO A 47 0.54 -12.87 -2.10
N PRO A 48 1.07 -11.63 -2.16
CA PRO A 48 1.89 -11.10 -1.06
C PRO A 48 1.09 -10.85 0.23
N MET A 49 -0.21 -10.55 0.16
CA MET A 49 -1.07 -10.48 1.35
C MET A 49 -1.10 -11.82 2.09
N GLY A 50 -1.18 -12.95 1.37
CA GLY A 50 -1.12 -14.27 1.98
C GLY A 50 0.15 -14.49 2.80
N ILE A 51 1.30 -14.03 2.31
CA ILE A 51 2.58 -14.08 3.04
C ILE A 51 2.53 -13.21 4.30
N SER A 52 2.01 -11.99 4.17
CA SER A 52 1.80 -11.07 5.30
C SER A 52 0.90 -11.70 6.38
N TRP A 53 -0.19 -12.36 5.98
CA TRP A 53 -1.12 -13.00 6.91
C TRP A 53 -0.51 -14.20 7.63
N LEU A 54 0.35 -14.98 6.97
CA LEU A 54 1.13 -16.03 7.63
C LEU A 54 2.08 -15.46 8.68
N TRP A 55 2.74 -14.35 8.36
CA TRP A 55 3.59 -13.63 9.31
C TRP A 55 2.78 -13.13 10.51
N TRP A 56 1.62 -12.52 10.29
CA TRP A 56 0.72 -12.04 11.36
C TRP A 56 0.18 -13.19 12.24
N ARG A 57 -0.22 -14.32 11.62
CA ARG A 57 -0.60 -15.52 12.38
C ARG A 57 0.54 -15.96 13.29
N GLN A 58 1.76 -16.03 12.78
CA GLN A 58 2.90 -16.46 13.58
C GLN A 58 3.20 -15.47 14.71
N ALA A 59 3.15 -14.16 14.43
CA ALA A 59 3.34 -13.12 15.43
C ALA A 59 2.29 -13.23 16.56
N PHE A 60 1.03 -13.40 16.19
CA PHE A 60 -0.09 -13.57 17.13
C PHE A 60 0.07 -14.83 17.99
N LEU A 61 0.37 -15.98 17.37
CA LEU A 61 0.53 -17.25 18.10
C LEU A 61 1.73 -17.27 19.04
N ARG A 62 2.78 -16.49 18.78
CA ARG A 62 3.92 -16.36 19.70
C ARG A 62 3.54 -15.71 21.04
N ALA A 63 2.46 -14.93 21.08
CA ALA A 63 1.93 -14.31 22.29
C ALA A 63 0.91 -15.21 23.02
N MET A 64 0.59 -16.38 22.45
CA MET A 64 -0.43 -17.31 22.96
C MET A 64 0.20 -18.58 23.55
N PRO A 65 -0.55 -19.36 24.34
CA PRO A 65 -0.11 -20.69 24.79
C PRO A 65 0.26 -21.60 23.59
N PRO A 66 1.21 -22.55 23.74
CA PRO A 66 1.71 -23.38 22.64
C PRO A 66 0.65 -24.20 21.89
N GLU A 67 -0.46 -24.52 22.55
CA GLU A 67 -1.59 -25.31 22.04
C GLU A 67 -2.58 -24.46 21.23
N ALA A 68 -2.44 -23.12 21.26
CA ALA A 68 -3.37 -22.22 20.60
C ALA A 68 -3.20 -22.25 19.07
N ASP A 69 -4.31 -22.13 18.36
CA ASP A 69 -4.33 -21.90 16.91
C ASP A 69 -5.30 -20.76 16.58
N VAL A 70 -5.30 -20.31 15.34
CA VAL A 70 -6.22 -19.31 14.81
C VAL A 70 -7.27 -19.97 13.92
N ASP A 71 -8.53 -19.61 14.16
CA ASP A 71 -9.65 -20.04 13.34
C ASP A 71 -9.82 -19.17 12.08
N PHE A 72 -10.63 -19.63 11.13
CA PHE A 72 -10.96 -18.88 9.92
C PHE A 72 -11.38 -17.41 10.14
N PRO A 73 -12.16 -17.04 11.18
CA PRO A 73 -12.49 -15.64 11.46
C PRO A 73 -11.29 -14.72 11.67
N PHE A 74 -10.12 -15.23 12.07
CA PHE A 74 -8.88 -14.46 12.18
C PHE A 74 -8.50 -13.84 10.83
N TYR A 75 -8.57 -14.62 9.76
CA TYR A 75 -8.24 -14.15 8.41
C TYR A 75 -9.28 -13.20 7.84
N ILE A 76 -10.56 -13.36 8.20
CA ILE A 76 -11.60 -12.39 7.84
C ILE A 76 -11.30 -11.03 8.49
N ARG A 77 -10.90 -11.01 9.76
CA ARG A 77 -10.51 -9.78 10.46
C ARG A 77 -9.28 -9.14 9.84
N LEU A 78 -8.26 -9.92 9.47
CA LEU A 78 -7.12 -9.41 8.70
C LEU A 78 -7.57 -8.79 7.37
N GLY A 79 -8.47 -9.45 6.64
CA GLY A 79 -9.06 -8.92 5.42
C GLY A 79 -9.78 -7.58 5.61
N LEU A 80 -10.47 -7.38 6.74
CA LEU A 80 -11.10 -6.09 7.06
C LEU A 80 -10.04 -4.99 7.26
N VAL A 81 -8.92 -5.30 7.91
CA VAL A 81 -7.79 -4.36 8.05
C VAL A 81 -7.22 -3.99 6.69
N GLU A 82 -7.01 -4.98 5.81
CA GLU A 82 -6.54 -4.74 4.43
C GLU A 82 -7.51 -3.82 3.68
N VAL A 83 -8.80 -4.13 3.64
CA VAL A 83 -9.81 -3.30 2.96
C VAL A 83 -9.78 -1.87 3.51
N ALA A 84 -9.72 -1.69 4.83
CA ALA A 84 -9.66 -0.36 5.42
C ALA A 84 -8.41 0.42 4.96
N ASN A 85 -7.25 -0.23 4.88
CA ASN A 85 -6.01 0.37 4.40
C ASN A 85 -6.03 0.77 2.92
N TRP A 86 -6.84 0.10 2.09
CA TRP A 86 -6.99 0.48 0.68
C TRP A 86 -7.90 1.71 0.48
N PHE A 87 -8.93 1.87 1.33
CA PHE A 87 -9.93 2.93 1.14
C PHE A 87 -9.66 4.18 1.98
N VAL A 88 -9.34 4.03 3.26
CA VAL A 88 -9.30 5.17 4.20
C VAL A 88 -8.27 6.24 3.81
N PRO A 89 -7.03 5.90 3.44
CA PRO A 89 -6.05 6.92 3.02
C PRO A 89 -6.51 7.68 1.76
N LEU A 90 -7.18 6.99 0.83
CA LEU A 90 -7.72 7.62 -0.38
C LEU A 90 -8.89 8.55 -0.06
N VAL A 91 -9.77 8.17 0.87
CA VAL A 91 -10.87 9.03 1.34
C VAL A 91 -10.31 10.32 1.94
N PHE A 92 -9.30 10.22 2.81
CA PHE A 92 -8.65 11.41 3.37
C PHE A 92 -7.93 12.25 2.31
N ALA A 93 -7.26 11.62 1.35
CA ALA A 93 -6.66 12.34 0.23
C ALA A 93 -7.72 13.08 -0.61
N GLY A 94 -8.89 12.46 -0.82
CA GLY A 94 -10.03 13.08 -1.49
C GLY A 94 -10.55 14.31 -0.75
N PHE A 95 -10.76 14.20 0.57
CA PHE A 95 -11.15 15.34 1.39
C PHE A 95 -10.13 16.47 1.36
N LEU A 96 -8.83 16.13 1.43
CA LEU A 96 -7.75 17.11 1.35
C LEU A 96 -7.78 17.84 -0.01
N LEU A 97 -7.86 17.11 -1.13
CA LEU A 97 -7.92 17.72 -2.46
C LEU A 97 -9.17 18.58 -2.64
N LEU A 98 -10.31 18.14 -2.13
CA LEU A 98 -11.56 18.90 -2.18
C LEU A 98 -11.45 20.22 -1.39
N ALA A 99 -10.91 20.17 -0.17
CA ALA A 99 -10.74 21.34 0.70
C ALA A 99 -9.85 22.43 0.06
N PHE A 100 -8.85 22.02 -0.73
CA PHE A 100 -7.95 22.92 -1.44
C PHE A 100 -8.37 23.22 -2.89
N ARG A 101 -9.58 22.80 -3.32
CA ARG A 101 -10.11 22.99 -4.68
C ARG A 101 -9.22 22.39 -5.79
N MET A 102 -8.66 21.22 -5.51
CA MET A 102 -7.77 20.45 -6.40
C MET A 102 -8.36 19.06 -6.72
N GLY A 103 -9.70 18.98 -6.77
CA GLY A 103 -10.44 17.73 -6.97
C GLY A 103 -10.12 17.02 -8.29
N GLU A 104 -9.70 17.74 -9.32
CA GLU A 104 -9.23 17.20 -10.60
C GLU A 104 -8.03 16.27 -10.48
N ARG A 105 -7.28 16.38 -9.36
CA ARG A 105 -6.09 15.58 -9.09
C ARG A 105 -6.41 14.26 -8.40
N PHE A 106 -7.66 14.06 -7.97
CA PHE A 106 -8.06 12.87 -7.23
C PHE A 106 -7.91 11.60 -8.06
N ALA A 107 -8.39 11.60 -9.31
CA ALA A 107 -8.27 10.42 -10.17
C ALA A 107 -6.80 10.02 -10.44
N PRO A 108 -5.89 10.94 -10.81
CA PRO A 108 -4.45 10.64 -10.89
C PRO A 108 -3.85 10.10 -9.58
N VAL A 109 -4.25 10.62 -8.42
CA VAL A 109 -3.79 10.13 -7.12
C VAL A 109 -4.24 8.69 -6.90
N VAL A 110 -5.55 8.42 -7.00
CA VAL A 110 -6.11 7.08 -6.75
C VAL A 110 -5.48 6.04 -7.68
N VAL A 111 -5.44 6.33 -8.98
CA VAL A 111 -4.89 5.41 -9.99
C VAL A 111 -3.41 5.13 -9.73
N SER A 112 -2.63 6.18 -9.44
CA SER A 112 -1.19 6.02 -9.22
C SER A 112 -0.89 5.28 -7.92
N VAL A 113 -1.58 5.61 -6.83
CA VAL A 113 -1.38 4.99 -5.51
C VAL A 113 -1.78 3.52 -5.53
N ASN A 114 -2.93 3.20 -6.12
CA ASN A 114 -3.40 1.81 -6.20
C ASN A 114 -2.43 0.94 -6.99
N TRP A 115 -2.01 1.37 -8.18
CA TRP A 115 -1.07 0.60 -8.98
C TRP A 115 0.33 0.56 -8.38
N LEU A 116 0.74 1.60 -7.66
CA LEU A 116 1.99 1.61 -6.90
C LEU A 116 1.97 0.57 -5.77
N GLY A 117 0.81 0.31 -5.18
CA GLY A 117 0.62 -0.74 -4.17
C GLY A 117 1.06 -2.13 -4.64
N VAL A 118 0.94 -2.43 -5.94
CA VAL A 118 1.31 -3.75 -6.50
C VAL A 118 2.81 -4.06 -6.29
N PRO A 119 3.77 -3.35 -6.90
CA PRO A 119 5.19 -3.67 -6.71
C PRO A 119 5.62 -3.53 -5.24
N LEU A 120 5.05 -2.57 -4.50
CA LEU A 120 5.39 -2.39 -3.10
C LEU A 120 4.95 -3.58 -2.22
N SER A 121 3.75 -4.12 -2.46
CA SER A 121 3.27 -5.29 -1.71
C SER A 121 4.13 -6.53 -1.98
N TYR A 122 4.57 -6.74 -3.23
CA TYR A 122 5.44 -7.86 -3.58
C TYR A 122 6.83 -7.74 -2.96
N ILE A 123 7.42 -6.54 -2.93
CA ILE A 123 8.71 -6.31 -2.25
C ILE A 123 8.55 -6.58 -0.75
N ASN A 124 7.50 -6.07 -0.12
CA ASN A 124 7.23 -6.31 1.30
C ASN A 124 7.03 -7.81 1.60
N GLY A 125 6.19 -8.49 0.81
CA GLY A 125 5.96 -9.93 0.93
C GLY A 125 7.25 -10.74 0.77
N LEU A 126 8.14 -10.37 -0.14
CA LEU A 126 9.44 -11.02 -0.30
C LEU A 126 10.34 -10.83 0.92
N LEU A 127 10.38 -9.63 1.51
CA LEU A 127 11.15 -9.36 2.73
C LEU A 127 10.61 -10.19 3.91
N LEU A 128 9.29 -10.27 4.07
CA LEU A 128 8.66 -11.10 5.11
C LEU A 128 8.91 -12.60 4.88
N ALA A 129 8.83 -13.06 3.63
CA ALA A 129 9.18 -14.45 3.28
C ALA A 129 10.63 -14.76 3.61
N LEU A 130 11.55 -13.81 3.39
CA LEU A 130 12.97 -14.00 3.70
C LEU A 130 13.20 -14.22 5.20
N VAL A 131 12.51 -13.48 6.06
CA VAL A 131 12.53 -13.73 7.52
C VAL A 131 11.98 -15.11 7.87
N PHE A 132 10.93 -15.54 7.19
CA PHE A 132 10.29 -16.82 7.44
C PHE A 132 11.19 -18.01 7.06
N PHE A 133 11.81 -17.97 5.88
CA PHE A 133 12.65 -19.06 5.38
C PHE A 133 14.10 -19.00 5.86
N LEU A 134 14.60 -17.81 6.25
CA LEU A 134 15.96 -17.61 6.76
C LEU A 134 15.93 -16.83 8.09
N PRO A 135 15.52 -17.44 9.22
CA PRO A 135 15.37 -16.70 10.49
C PRO A 135 16.63 -15.97 10.98
N GLY A 136 17.83 -16.41 10.57
CA GLY A 136 19.10 -15.73 10.86
C GLY A 136 19.27 -14.36 10.18
N SER A 137 18.41 -14.00 9.22
CA SER A 137 18.52 -12.75 8.47
C SER A 137 17.73 -11.58 9.07
N VAL A 138 17.07 -11.75 10.22
CA VAL A 138 16.18 -10.73 10.82
C VAL A 138 16.85 -9.35 10.91
N GLY A 139 18.09 -9.28 11.38
CA GLY A 139 18.81 -8.00 11.48
C GLY A 139 18.99 -7.28 10.14
N LEU A 140 19.38 -8.01 9.08
CA LEU A 140 19.51 -7.47 7.74
C LEU A 140 18.14 -7.07 7.16
N VAL A 141 17.12 -7.91 7.35
CA VAL A 141 15.77 -7.61 6.84
C VAL A 141 15.18 -6.38 7.51
N SER A 142 15.40 -6.17 8.80
CA SER A 142 14.95 -4.95 9.49
C SER A 142 15.56 -3.69 8.86
N LEU A 143 16.85 -3.72 8.49
CA LEU A 143 17.48 -2.62 7.77
C LEU A 143 16.91 -2.45 6.35
N LEU A 144 16.62 -3.55 5.65
CA LEU A 144 15.98 -3.51 4.34
C LEU A 144 14.54 -2.96 4.41
N LEU A 145 13.77 -3.31 5.44
CA LEU A 145 12.42 -2.79 5.68
C LEU A 145 12.47 -1.28 5.98
N LEU A 146 13.44 -0.82 6.76
CA LEU A 146 13.65 0.62 7.00
C LEU A 146 14.02 1.35 5.70
N ALA A 147 14.96 0.82 4.93
CA ALA A 147 15.32 1.40 3.63
C ALA A 147 14.14 1.39 2.66
N PHE A 148 13.34 0.32 2.69
CA PHE A 148 12.13 0.20 1.89
C PHE A 148 11.06 1.22 2.29
N MET A 149 10.83 1.45 3.59
CA MET A 149 9.93 2.49 4.09
C MET A 149 10.36 3.88 3.57
N LEU A 150 11.65 4.20 3.65
CA LEU A 150 12.17 5.47 3.11
C LEU A 150 12.00 5.55 1.58
N ALA A 151 12.21 4.44 0.87
CA ALA A 151 12.01 4.37 -0.57
C ALA A 151 10.53 4.55 -0.95
N GLN A 152 9.58 4.01 -0.17
CA GLN A 152 8.15 4.21 -0.36
C GLN A 152 7.77 5.68 -0.25
N VAL A 153 8.22 6.36 0.81
CA VAL A 153 8.03 7.81 0.99
C VAL A 153 8.59 8.58 -0.20
N PHE A 154 9.82 8.26 -0.60
CA PHE A 154 10.49 8.91 -1.72
C PHE A 154 9.73 8.74 -3.05
N VAL A 155 9.37 7.50 -3.40
CA VAL A 155 8.65 7.17 -4.63
C VAL A 155 7.27 7.83 -4.67
N LEU A 156 6.53 7.77 -3.56
CA LEU A 156 5.22 8.38 -3.45
C LEU A 156 5.30 9.90 -3.62
N ALA A 157 6.22 10.56 -2.91
CA ALA A 157 6.41 12.01 -3.01
C ALA A 157 6.80 12.45 -4.43
N ARG A 158 7.59 11.66 -5.17
CA ARG A 158 7.96 11.94 -6.57
C ARG A 158 6.76 11.89 -7.50
N ILE A 159 5.92 10.86 -7.38
CA ILE A 159 4.68 10.73 -8.17
C ILE A 159 3.73 11.90 -7.84
N LEU A 160 3.52 12.18 -6.55
CA LEU A 160 2.66 13.27 -6.11
C LEU A 160 3.18 14.63 -6.55
N ARG A 161 4.50 14.83 -6.64
CA ARG A 161 5.10 16.05 -7.20
C ARG A 161 4.70 16.28 -8.65
N MET A 162 4.61 15.22 -9.45
CA MET A 162 4.16 15.30 -10.85
C MET A 162 2.67 15.62 -10.94
N ILE A 163 1.85 14.96 -10.10
CA ILE A 163 0.40 15.22 -10.04
C ILE A 163 0.11 16.64 -9.55
N CYS A 164 0.88 17.11 -8.57
CA CYS A 164 0.66 18.40 -7.94
C CYS A 164 1.39 19.56 -8.63
N HIS A 165 2.03 19.34 -9.78
CA HIS A 165 2.83 20.35 -10.49
C HIS A 165 3.86 21.06 -9.59
N GLY A 166 4.48 20.33 -8.66
CA GLY A 166 5.53 20.88 -7.79
C GLY A 166 5.08 21.67 -6.56
N HIS A 167 3.79 21.74 -6.24
CA HIS A 167 3.29 22.40 -5.02
C HIS A 167 3.74 21.64 -3.75
N ALA A 168 4.88 22.04 -3.16
CA ALA A 168 5.57 21.29 -2.11
C ALA A 168 4.70 20.98 -0.88
N LEU A 169 3.90 21.94 -0.41
CA LEU A 169 3.00 21.75 0.74
C LEU A 169 1.95 20.67 0.47
N MET A 170 1.32 20.69 -0.72
CA MET A 170 0.31 19.69 -1.08
C MET A 170 0.95 18.31 -1.27
N VAL A 171 2.16 18.24 -1.83
CA VAL A 171 2.90 16.97 -1.95
C VAL A 171 3.19 16.40 -0.56
N GLY A 172 3.69 17.21 0.36
CA GLY A 172 3.95 16.80 1.74
C GLY A 172 2.67 16.34 2.45
N ALA A 173 1.60 17.13 2.36
CA ALA A 173 0.31 16.81 2.97
C ALA A 173 -0.28 15.50 2.43
N LEU A 174 -0.32 15.32 1.10
CA LEU A 174 -0.80 14.07 0.50
C LEU A 174 0.09 12.87 0.87
N THR A 175 1.41 13.05 0.91
CA THR A 175 2.33 11.97 1.33
C THR A 175 2.02 11.54 2.76
N LEU A 176 1.85 12.49 3.68
CA LEU A 176 1.50 12.21 5.08
C LEU A 176 0.12 11.56 5.19
N VAL A 177 -0.89 12.09 4.50
CA VAL A 177 -2.26 11.58 4.52
C VAL A 177 -2.38 10.18 3.92
N LEU A 178 -1.54 9.83 2.94
CA LEU A 178 -1.57 8.50 2.34
C LEU A 178 -0.82 7.44 3.17
N LEU A 179 0.12 7.85 4.03
CA LEU A 179 0.94 6.93 4.82
C LEU A 179 0.52 6.87 6.29
N VAL A 180 0.45 8.00 6.98
CA VAL A 180 0.27 8.05 8.45
C VAL A 180 -1.06 7.44 8.90
N PRO A 181 -2.21 7.74 8.27
CA PRO A 181 -3.47 7.13 8.66
C PRO A 181 -3.46 5.60 8.56
N SER A 182 -2.80 5.03 7.54
CA SER A 182 -2.72 3.57 7.39
C SER A 182 -1.95 2.91 8.55
N MET A 183 -0.90 3.56 9.05
CA MET A 183 -0.10 3.07 10.18
C MET A 183 -0.94 3.03 11.46
N ILE A 184 -1.61 4.14 11.79
CA ILE A 184 -2.44 4.26 12.99
C ILE A 184 -3.67 3.35 12.90
N LEU A 185 -4.32 3.32 11.74
CA LEU A 185 -5.53 2.54 11.49
C LEU A 185 -5.26 1.04 11.58
N SER A 186 -4.14 0.57 11.04
CA SER A 186 -3.79 -0.85 11.09
C SER A 186 -3.65 -1.33 12.53
N GLU A 187 -2.88 -0.61 13.35
CA GLU A 187 -2.69 -0.94 14.76
C GLU A 187 -4.02 -0.88 15.52
N TYR A 188 -4.77 0.22 15.37
CA TYR A 188 -6.08 0.39 16.01
C TYR A 188 -7.06 -0.73 15.65
N LEU A 189 -7.21 -1.06 14.36
CA LEU A 189 -8.12 -2.11 13.91
C LEU A 189 -7.66 -3.48 14.37
N GLN A 190 -6.36 -3.75 14.41
CA GLN A 190 -5.85 -5.03 14.92
C GLN A 190 -6.16 -5.21 16.40
N HIS A 191 -6.00 -4.17 17.22
CA HIS A 191 -6.42 -4.17 18.61
C HIS A 191 -7.94 -4.34 18.74
N PHE A 192 -8.72 -3.55 18.01
CA PHE A 192 -10.17 -3.56 18.05
C PHE A 192 -10.76 -4.93 17.65
N LEU A 193 -10.17 -5.59 16.66
CA LEU A 193 -10.59 -6.90 16.16
C LEU A 193 -9.99 -8.07 16.96
N GLY A 194 -9.14 -7.79 17.95
CA GLY A 194 -8.52 -8.82 18.80
C GLY A 194 -7.56 -9.74 18.03
N ILE A 195 -6.81 -9.18 17.07
CA ILE A 195 -5.82 -9.89 16.25
C ILE A 195 -4.39 -9.34 16.42
N TYR A 196 -4.21 -8.37 17.32
CA TYR A 196 -2.90 -7.83 17.67
C TYR A 196 -2.16 -8.81 18.61
N PRO A 197 -0.86 -9.08 18.40
CA PRO A 197 -0.04 -9.83 19.35
C PRO A 197 0.09 -9.01 20.64
N ALA A 198 -0.50 -9.49 21.73
CA ALA A 198 -0.47 -8.82 23.04
C ALA A 198 0.92 -8.87 23.69
#